data_AF-A0A662JB24-F1
#
_entry.id   AF-A0A662JB24-F1
#
_cell.length_a   1.000
_cell.length_b   1.000
_cell.length_c   1.000
_cell.angle_alpha   90.00
_cell.angle_beta   90.00
_cell.angle_gamma   90.00
#
_symmetry.space_group_name_H-M   'P 1'
#
loop_
_entity.id
_entity.type
_entity.pdbx_description
1 polymer ?
#
loop_
_entity_poly.entity_id
_entity_poly.type
_entity_poly.pdbx_seq_one_letter_code
_entity_poly.pdbx_strand_id
1 'polypeptide(L)'
;MGSGDRIRQVKDRFRQGEEQEISSHVEEEVFRVGPYRITRQGESYVLYEDSRKIGEYKELVIDNGNRALLDMGRGMILEVRASGYRPLYSIDRAYLHGLLCANGSARKEVGRYRVQLHNGSDAYQEFIRVIREIFGVKISTRYRGDKGKGHYTEFTVYGRDILEDLLKYGAEIGRRNWRPPIEYLDEKGKCAWLQGYFDGDGGVSSYQKRRHTYATIYAKSVNVKGLMMVRDMLEELGIKAKLYGPLRSRGEFGESLEYELRINSIDSIMKFYEKIGFRSPSKARKLRDIIERMRRERFEQ
;
A
#
# COMPACT_ATOMS: atom_id res chain seq x y z
N MET A 1 47.65 10.86 -61.90
CA MET A 1 46.49 10.83 -60.98
C MET A 1 47.01 10.99 -59.57
N GLY A 2 46.53 11.99 -58.81
CA GLY A 2 46.99 12.26 -57.45
C GLY A 2 46.61 13.68 -56.99
N SER A 3 45.31 13.98 -56.93
CA SER A 3 44.78 15.22 -56.39
C SER A 3 44.74 15.13 -54.86
N GLY A 4 45.74 15.69 -54.18
CA GLY A 4 45.79 15.80 -52.73
C GLY A 4 44.93 16.96 -52.23
N ASP A 5 43.83 16.62 -51.56
CA ASP A 5 42.88 17.54 -50.92
C ASP A 5 43.53 18.36 -49.79
N ARG A 6 43.76 19.64 -50.05
CA ARG A 6 44.21 20.66 -49.07
C ARG A 6 43.16 21.03 -48.01
N ILE A 7 41.98 20.41 -48.02
CA ILE A 7 40.83 20.81 -47.19
C ILE A 7 40.85 20.18 -45.77
N ARG A 8 41.72 19.19 -45.52
CA ARG A 8 41.76 18.52 -44.19
C ARG A 8 42.60 19.22 -43.11
N GLN A 9 43.44 20.21 -43.43
CA GLN A 9 44.33 20.82 -42.43
C GLN A 9 43.77 22.04 -41.68
N VAL A 10 42.56 22.50 -41.99
CA VAL A 10 41.96 23.69 -41.33
C VAL A 10 40.99 23.33 -40.19
N LYS A 11 40.55 22.07 -40.08
CA LYS A 11 39.57 21.66 -39.05
C LYS A 11 40.17 21.36 -37.66
N ASP A 12 41.48 21.22 -37.54
CA ASP A 12 42.12 20.86 -36.26
C ASP A 12 42.62 22.05 -35.43
N ARG A 13 42.36 23.31 -35.86
CA ARG A 13 42.79 24.51 -35.12
C ARG A 13 41.70 25.22 -34.31
N PHE A 14 40.46 24.74 -34.32
CA PHE A 14 39.32 25.42 -33.67
C PHE A 14 38.62 24.60 -32.56
N ARG A 15 39.34 23.69 -31.89
CA ARG A 15 38.83 22.94 -30.72
C ARG A 15 39.67 23.12 -29.46
N GLN A 16 40.23 24.32 -29.25
CA GLN A 16 40.81 24.72 -27.96
C GLN A 16 39.94 25.82 -27.38
N GLY A 17 38.90 25.40 -26.65
CA GLY A 17 37.93 26.29 -26.05
C GLY A 17 36.57 25.62 -25.84
N GLU A 18 36.55 24.33 -25.45
CA GLU A 18 35.38 23.85 -24.71
C GLU A 18 35.51 24.47 -23.32
N GLU A 19 34.81 25.59 -23.12
CA GLU A 19 34.49 26.06 -21.77
C GLU A 19 33.85 24.88 -21.04
N GLN A 20 34.58 24.31 -20.09
CA GLN A 20 33.94 23.54 -19.04
C GLN A 20 33.01 24.52 -18.33
N GLU A 21 31.72 24.48 -18.69
CA GLU A 21 30.66 24.95 -17.82
C GLU A 21 30.80 24.15 -16.52
N ILE A 22 31.58 24.69 -15.59
CA ILE A 22 31.51 24.32 -14.18
C ILE A 22 30.14 24.81 -13.76
N SER A 23 29.12 23.99 -14.04
CA SER A 23 27.83 24.08 -13.40
C SER A 23 28.09 23.90 -11.91
N SER A 24 28.33 25.01 -11.22
CA SER A 24 28.37 25.10 -9.78
C SER A 24 26.93 24.86 -9.31
N HIS A 25 26.49 23.61 -9.35
CA HIS A 25 25.27 23.20 -8.69
C HIS A 25 25.46 23.51 -7.22
N VAL A 26 24.87 24.62 -6.80
CA VAL A 26 24.87 25.07 -5.41
C VAL A 26 24.12 24.00 -4.62
N GLU A 27 24.87 23.21 -3.86
CA GLU A 27 24.28 22.26 -2.91
C GLU A 27 23.68 23.05 -1.76
N GLU A 28 22.36 23.05 -1.66
CA GLU A 28 21.64 23.66 -0.54
C GLU A 28 21.29 22.58 0.48
N GLU A 29 21.78 22.68 1.71
CA GLU A 29 21.34 21.81 2.81
C GLU A 29 19.91 22.18 3.21
N VAL A 30 18.97 21.26 2.99
CA VAL A 30 17.54 21.49 3.26
C VAL A 30 17.15 20.99 4.65
N PHE A 31 17.77 19.89 5.10
CA PHE A 31 17.42 19.27 6.36
C PHE A 31 18.57 18.47 6.95
N ARG A 32 18.65 18.45 8.28
CA ARG A 32 19.62 17.65 9.02
C ARG A 32 18.94 16.97 10.20
N VAL A 33 19.22 15.68 10.38
CA VAL A 33 18.70 14.88 11.49
C VAL A 33 19.74 13.88 11.97
N GLY A 34 20.33 14.13 13.15
CA GLY A 34 21.46 13.32 13.64
C GLY A 34 22.65 13.36 12.67
N PRO A 35 23.22 12.21 12.26
CA PRO A 35 24.33 12.13 11.30
C PRO A 35 23.88 12.32 9.85
N TYR A 36 22.57 12.43 9.61
CA TYR A 36 22.01 12.49 8.27
C TYR A 36 21.83 13.93 7.81
N ARG A 37 22.33 14.22 6.60
CA ARG A 37 22.18 15.49 5.91
C ARG A 37 21.45 15.28 4.59
N ILE A 38 20.43 16.09 4.32
CA ILE A 38 19.69 16.08 3.06
C ILE A 38 19.98 17.38 2.32
N THR A 39 20.51 17.28 1.11
CA THR A 39 20.77 18.43 0.24
C THR A 39 19.89 18.39 -0.99
N ARG A 40 19.55 19.56 -1.53
CA ARG A 40 18.87 19.69 -2.81
C ARG A 40 19.89 19.81 -3.93
N GLN A 41 19.72 19.02 -4.98
CA GLN A 41 20.54 19.04 -6.19
C GLN A 41 19.59 19.13 -7.40
N GLY A 42 19.29 20.36 -7.84
CA GLY A 42 18.30 20.60 -8.89
C GLY A 42 16.88 20.20 -8.47
N GLU A 43 16.31 19.21 -9.16
CA GLU A 43 14.98 18.66 -8.88
C GLU A 43 14.99 17.46 -7.92
N SER A 44 16.16 17.00 -7.48
CA SER A 44 16.29 15.85 -6.59
C SER A 44 16.84 16.23 -5.21
N TYR A 45 16.65 15.32 -4.27
CA TYR A 45 17.17 15.38 -2.90
C TYR A 45 18.18 14.26 -2.71
N VAL A 46 19.33 14.58 -2.16
CA VAL A 46 20.39 13.61 -1.87
C VAL A 46 20.56 13.44 -0.37
N LEU A 47 20.45 12.19 0.09
CA LEU A 47 20.70 11.82 1.48
C LEU A 47 22.16 11.46 1.65
N TYR A 48 22.80 12.08 2.63
CA TYR A 48 24.14 11.75 3.11
C TYR A 48 24.07 11.24 4.54
N GLU A 49 24.93 10.28 4.86
CA GLU A 49 25.33 9.92 6.22
C GLU A 49 26.78 10.38 6.38
N ASP A 50 26.99 11.42 7.20
CA ASP A 50 28.24 12.19 7.23
C ASP A 50 28.64 12.71 5.83
N SER A 51 29.66 12.11 5.21
CA SER A 51 30.13 12.44 3.86
C SER A 51 29.75 11.40 2.81
N ARG A 52 29.10 10.30 3.19
CA ARG A 52 28.74 9.20 2.28
C ARG A 52 27.35 9.43 1.69
N LYS A 53 27.25 9.49 0.35
CA LYS A 53 25.96 9.48 -0.36
C LYS A 53 25.26 8.14 -0.15
N ILE A 54 24.06 8.18 0.43
CA ILE A 54 23.20 7.01 0.64
C ILE A 54 22.29 6.79 -0.57
N GLY A 55 21.72 7.87 -1.11
CA GLY A 55 20.81 7.78 -2.25
C GLY A 55 20.31 9.13 -2.73
N GLU A 56 19.54 9.09 -3.81
CA GLU A 56 18.93 10.25 -4.45
C GLU A 56 17.44 9.99 -4.67
N TYR A 57 16.63 11.00 -4.39
CA TYR A 57 15.18 10.88 -4.24
C TYR A 57 14.48 12.06 -4.89
N LYS A 58 13.26 11.84 -5.38
CA LYS A 58 12.52 12.88 -6.11
C LYS A 58 11.78 13.84 -5.19
N GLU A 59 11.33 13.35 -4.05
CA GLU A 59 10.50 14.11 -3.12
C GLU A 59 11.00 13.96 -1.69
N LEU A 60 10.81 15.02 -0.91
CA LEU A 60 11.14 15.10 0.52
C LEU A 60 9.95 15.67 1.28
N VAL A 61 9.52 14.98 2.33
CA VAL A 61 8.57 15.50 3.32
C VAL A 61 9.24 15.50 4.69
N ILE A 62 9.23 16.65 5.36
CA ILE A 62 9.72 16.81 6.73
C ILE A 62 8.53 16.72 7.70
N ASP A 63 8.56 15.76 8.61
CA ASP A 63 7.49 15.48 9.58
C ASP A 63 7.98 15.84 11.00
N ASN A 64 7.34 16.82 11.63
CA ASN A 64 7.64 17.29 13.00
C ASN A 64 9.10 17.68 13.27
N GLY A 65 9.89 18.00 12.24
CA GLY A 65 11.27 18.49 12.36
C GLY A 65 12.31 17.45 12.82
N ASN A 66 11.92 16.20 13.08
CA ASN A 66 12.82 15.13 13.54
C ASN A 66 12.76 13.85 12.68
N ARG A 67 12.02 13.92 11.57
CA ARG A 67 11.76 12.81 10.66
C ARG A 67 11.71 13.35 9.24
N ALA A 68 12.45 12.71 8.34
CA ALA A 68 12.35 12.95 6.91
C ALA A 68 11.81 11.71 6.20
N LEU A 69 10.98 11.92 5.19
CA LEU A 69 10.39 10.90 4.33
C LEU A 69 10.79 11.20 2.89
N LEU A 70 11.56 10.31 2.28
CA LEU A 70 12.10 10.46 0.94
C LEU A 70 11.43 9.45 -0.01
N ASP A 71 10.94 9.90 -1.17
CA ASP A 71 10.30 8.99 -2.14
C ASP A 71 11.32 8.09 -2.85
N MET A 72 11.22 6.77 -2.63
CA MET A 72 12.05 5.76 -3.29
C MET A 72 11.46 5.28 -4.62
N GLY A 73 10.30 5.82 -5.00
CA GLY A 73 9.52 5.37 -6.14
C GLY A 73 8.75 4.09 -5.86
N ARG A 74 7.81 3.78 -6.77
CA ARG A 74 6.93 2.60 -6.68
C ARG A 74 6.21 2.49 -5.33
N GLY A 75 5.84 3.62 -4.72
CA GLY A 75 5.13 3.64 -3.44
C GLY A 75 5.97 3.14 -2.25
N MET A 76 7.30 3.22 -2.34
CA MET A 76 8.21 3.02 -1.22
C MET A 76 8.73 4.38 -0.74
N ILE A 77 8.92 4.51 0.57
CA ILE A 77 9.43 5.72 1.22
C ILE A 77 10.64 5.33 2.07
N LEU A 78 11.70 6.13 2.06
CA LEU A 78 12.78 6.00 3.02
C LEU A 78 12.48 6.92 4.21
N GLU A 79 12.21 6.33 5.37
CA GLU A 79 12.14 7.06 6.64
C GLU A 79 13.56 7.29 7.16
N VAL A 80 13.90 8.53 7.48
CA VAL A 80 15.17 8.92 8.09
C VAL A 80 14.90 9.60 9.43
N ARG A 81 15.58 9.12 10.46
CA ARG A 81 15.56 9.63 11.84
C ARG A 81 16.99 9.73 12.36
N ALA A 82 17.17 10.41 13.49
CA ALA A 82 18.48 10.49 14.12
C ALA A 82 19.05 9.11 14.48
N SER A 83 18.18 8.12 14.74
CA SER A 83 18.57 6.74 15.09
C SER A 83 18.92 5.86 13.89
N GLY A 84 18.69 6.31 12.65
CA GLY A 84 18.88 5.51 11.45
C GLY A 84 17.84 5.78 10.38
N TYR A 85 17.92 5.01 9.30
CA TYR A 85 16.93 5.02 8.22
C TYR A 85 16.36 3.62 7.96
N ARG A 86 15.12 3.56 7.44
CA ARG A 86 14.50 2.31 7.01
C ARG A 86 13.47 2.53 5.89
N PRO A 87 13.28 1.55 5.00
CA PRO A 87 12.22 1.61 4.01
C PRO A 87 10.84 1.40 4.65
N LEU A 88 9.84 2.10 4.14
CA LEU A 88 8.43 2.02 4.52
C LEU A 88 7.56 1.92 3.28
N TYR A 89 6.38 1.33 3.43
CA TYR A 89 5.34 1.42 2.41
C TYR A 89 4.70 2.80 2.45
N SER A 90 4.45 3.39 1.28
CA SER A 90 3.51 4.50 1.17
C SER A 90 2.10 4.03 1.54
N ILE A 91 1.21 4.99 1.83
CA ILE A 91 -0.20 4.71 2.13
C ILE A 91 -0.85 3.85 1.04
N ASP A 92 -0.61 4.19 -0.22
CA ASP A 92 -1.22 3.47 -1.33
C ASP A 92 -0.61 2.09 -1.55
N ARG A 93 0.71 1.93 -1.36
CA ARG A 93 1.33 0.60 -1.42
C ARG A 93 0.84 -0.31 -0.29
N ALA A 94 0.71 0.22 0.92
CA ALA A 94 0.13 -0.48 2.07
C ALA A 94 -1.31 -0.91 1.80
N TYR A 95 -2.15 0.01 1.30
CA TYR A 95 -3.52 -0.29 0.91
C TYR A 95 -3.60 -1.39 -0.16
N LEU A 96 -2.83 -1.26 -1.25
CA LEU A 96 -2.77 -2.25 -2.33
C LEU A 96 -2.41 -3.63 -1.79
N HIS A 97 -1.40 -3.70 -0.91
CA HIS A 97 -0.98 -4.96 -0.34
C HIS A 97 -2.07 -5.59 0.54
N GLY A 98 -2.74 -4.81 1.39
CA GLY A 98 -3.86 -5.29 2.20
C GLY A 98 -4.99 -5.84 1.33
N LEU A 99 -5.34 -5.11 0.27
CA LEU A 99 -6.38 -5.51 -0.69
C LEU A 99 -6.01 -6.80 -1.44
N LEU A 100 -4.75 -6.96 -1.83
CA LEU A 100 -4.25 -8.18 -2.47
C LEU A 100 -4.24 -9.38 -1.51
N CYS A 101 -4.00 -9.18 -0.22
CA CYS A 101 -4.08 -10.26 0.78
C CYS A 101 -5.50 -10.75 1.01
N ALA A 102 -6.49 -9.87 0.86
CA ALA A 102 -7.90 -10.21 0.95
C ALA A 102 -8.40 -10.95 -0.29
N ASN A 103 -8.48 -10.25 -1.43
CA ASN A 103 -9.13 -10.75 -2.65
C ASN A 103 -8.20 -10.89 -3.85
N GLY A 104 -6.90 -10.75 -3.65
CA GLY A 104 -5.92 -10.77 -4.71
C GLY A 104 -5.18 -12.09 -4.85
N SER A 105 -4.34 -12.14 -5.88
CA SER A 105 -3.25 -13.09 -5.96
C SER A 105 -2.09 -12.52 -6.76
N ALA A 106 -0.87 -12.86 -6.36
CA ALA A 106 0.35 -12.49 -7.04
C ALA A 106 1.16 -13.76 -7.25
N ARG A 107 1.37 -14.19 -8.50
CA ARG A 107 1.99 -15.49 -8.79
C ARG A 107 2.68 -15.54 -10.14
N LYS A 108 3.66 -16.43 -10.23
CA LYS A 108 4.29 -16.84 -11.48
C LYS A 108 3.54 -18.05 -12.05
N GLU A 109 3.12 -17.94 -13.29
CA GLU A 109 2.59 -19.01 -14.12
C GLU A 109 3.56 -19.25 -15.29
N VAL A 110 3.39 -20.34 -16.04
CA VAL A 110 4.28 -20.69 -17.15
C VAL A 110 4.39 -19.50 -18.12
N GLY A 111 5.56 -18.85 -18.13
CA GLY A 111 5.85 -17.66 -18.94
C GLY A 111 5.10 -16.37 -18.57
N ARG A 112 4.36 -16.32 -17.45
CA ARG A 112 3.55 -15.14 -17.07
C ARG A 112 3.71 -14.78 -15.60
N TYR A 113 3.89 -13.49 -15.32
CA TYR A 113 3.97 -12.95 -13.97
C TYR A 113 2.70 -12.14 -13.75
N ARG A 114 1.80 -12.64 -12.91
CA ARG A 114 0.43 -12.14 -12.82
C ARG A 114 0.13 -11.62 -11.41
N VAL A 115 -0.35 -10.38 -11.36
CA VAL A 115 -0.98 -9.78 -10.18
C VAL A 115 -2.43 -9.53 -10.54
N GLN A 116 -3.34 -10.02 -9.73
CA GLN A 116 -4.77 -9.94 -10.01
C GLN A 116 -5.58 -9.67 -8.76
N LEU A 117 -6.70 -8.96 -8.95
CA LEU A 117 -7.77 -8.81 -7.98
C LEU A 117 -9.03 -9.47 -8.53
N HIS A 118 -9.66 -10.31 -7.71
CA HIS A 118 -10.94 -10.92 -7.99
C HIS A 118 -12.02 -10.13 -7.25
N ASN A 119 -12.83 -9.29 -7.91
CA ASN A 119 -14.02 -8.77 -7.22
C ASN A 119 -15.08 -8.09 -8.11
N GLY A 120 -16.31 -8.13 -7.60
CA GLY A 120 -17.44 -7.26 -7.95
C GLY A 120 -17.69 -6.11 -6.96
N SER A 121 -16.86 -5.92 -5.92
CA SER A 121 -16.95 -4.77 -5.00
C SER A 121 -16.37 -3.50 -5.62
N ASP A 122 -16.91 -2.33 -5.27
CA ASP A 122 -16.42 -1.00 -5.68
C ASP A 122 -14.95 -0.68 -5.31
N ALA A 123 -14.32 -1.43 -4.40
CA ALA A 123 -12.88 -1.32 -4.10
C ALA A 123 -11.95 -1.58 -5.31
N TYR A 124 -12.44 -2.18 -6.40
CA TYR A 124 -11.63 -2.39 -7.61
C TYR A 124 -11.14 -1.07 -8.23
N GLN A 125 -11.87 0.04 -8.06
CA GLN A 125 -11.48 1.33 -8.61
C GLN A 125 -10.18 1.83 -7.97
N GLU A 126 -10.04 1.60 -6.65
CA GLU A 126 -8.82 1.93 -5.92
C GLU A 126 -7.66 1.02 -6.32
N PHE A 127 -7.91 -0.28 -6.54
CA PHE A 127 -6.89 -1.15 -7.13
C PHE A 127 -6.40 -0.60 -8.47
N ILE A 128 -7.32 -0.14 -9.33
CA ILE A 128 -6.94 0.43 -10.63
C ILE A 128 -6.11 1.70 -10.49
N ARG A 129 -6.57 2.62 -9.64
CA ARG A 129 -5.88 3.89 -9.38
C ARG A 129 -4.46 3.64 -8.87
N VAL A 130 -4.34 2.88 -7.79
CA VAL A 130 -3.06 2.65 -7.10
C VAL A 130 -2.06 1.92 -7.99
N ILE A 131 -2.48 0.91 -8.75
CA ILE A 131 -1.58 0.20 -9.68
C ILE A 131 -1.07 1.12 -10.79
N ARG A 132 -1.92 2.00 -11.33
CA ARG A 132 -1.51 2.98 -12.35
C ARG A 132 -0.52 3.99 -11.78
N GLU A 133 -0.76 4.43 -10.55
CA GLU A 133 0.10 5.40 -9.87
C GLU A 133 1.46 4.80 -9.53
N ILE A 134 1.50 3.60 -8.96
CA ILE A 134 2.74 2.95 -8.52
C ILE A 134 3.57 2.42 -9.70
N PHE A 135 2.93 1.83 -10.70
CA PHE A 135 3.62 1.10 -11.77
C PHE A 135 3.49 1.73 -13.16
N GLY A 136 2.64 2.73 -13.35
CA GLY A 136 2.45 3.37 -14.66
C GLY A 136 1.82 2.45 -15.72
N VAL A 137 1.17 1.35 -15.31
CA VAL A 137 0.69 0.31 -16.24
C VAL A 137 -0.82 0.31 -16.47
N LYS A 138 -1.20 -0.15 -17.66
CA LYS A 138 -2.60 -0.42 -17.99
C LYS A 138 -3.03 -1.77 -17.40
N ILE A 139 -4.28 -1.83 -16.96
CA ILE A 139 -4.87 -3.01 -16.32
C ILE A 139 -5.78 -3.70 -17.33
N SER A 140 -5.64 -5.02 -17.43
CA SER A 140 -6.54 -5.87 -18.22
C SER A 140 -7.77 -6.20 -17.38
N THR A 141 -8.94 -5.84 -17.88
CA THR A 141 -10.22 -6.21 -17.28
C THR A 141 -10.84 -7.35 -18.07
N ARG A 142 -11.28 -8.41 -17.38
CA ARG A 142 -11.98 -9.55 -17.99
C ARG A 142 -13.24 -9.88 -17.20
N TYR A 143 -14.36 -9.97 -17.90
CA TYR A 143 -15.58 -10.53 -17.34
C TYR A 143 -15.52 -12.05 -17.45
N ARG A 144 -15.62 -12.73 -16.32
CA ARG A 144 -15.66 -14.20 -16.26
C ARG A 144 -17.01 -14.63 -15.73
N GLY A 145 -17.58 -15.63 -16.40
CA GLY A 145 -18.62 -16.46 -15.82
C GLY A 145 -18.00 -17.82 -15.54
N ASP A 146 -18.19 -18.33 -14.34
CA ASP A 146 -17.81 -19.70 -14.03
C ASP A 146 -19.09 -20.49 -13.75
N LYS A 147 -19.19 -21.73 -14.26
CA LYS A 147 -20.43 -22.52 -14.19
C LYS A 147 -20.76 -22.74 -12.70
N GLY A 148 -21.86 -22.14 -12.24
CA GLY A 148 -22.31 -22.20 -10.84
C GLY A 148 -21.77 -21.10 -9.91
N LYS A 149 -20.95 -20.14 -10.38
CA LYS A 149 -20.34 -19.09 -9.54
C LYS A 149 -20.79 -17.67 -9.86
N GLY A 150 -21.74 -17.54 -10.79
CA GLY A 150 -22.16 -16.25 -11.32
C GLY A 150 -21.05 -15.58 -12.14
N HIS A 151 -21.25 -14.30 -12.40
CA HIS A 151 -20.29 -13.47 -13.12
C HIS A 151 -19.43 -12.67 -12.15
N TYR A 152 -18.13 -12.60 -12.42
CA TYR A 152 -17.21 -11.75 -11.68
C TYR A 152 -16.23 -11.07 -12.64
N THR A 153 -15.68 -9.94 -12.19
CA THR A 153 -14.69 -9.18 -12.95
C THR A 153 -13.30 -9.47 -12.41
N GLU A 154 -12.38 -9.81 -13.31
CA GLU A 154 -10.96 -9.95 -13.02
C GLU A 154 -10.22 -8.70 -13.49
N PHE A 155 -9.46 -8.10 -12.59
CA PHE A 155 -8.54 -7.00 -12.91
C PHE A 155 -7.11 -7.54 -12.80
N THR A 156 -6.40 -7.55 -13.92
CA THR A 156 -5.11 -8.23 -14.04
C THR A 156 -4.04 -7.31 -14.59
N VAL A 157 -2.86 -7.39 -13.97
CA VAL A 157 -1.62 -6.82 -14.50
C VAL A 157 -0.60 -7.93 -14.71
N TYR A 158 0.13 -7.79 -15.81
CA TYR A 158 1.24 -8.67 -16.16
C TYR A 158 2.55 -7.88 -16.10
N GLY A 159 3.56 -8.46 -15.46
CA GLY A 159 4.87 -7.82 -15.35
C GLY A 159 5.75 -8.57 -14.36
N ARG A 160 6.94 -8.98 -14.81
CA ARG A 160 7.91 -9.64 -13.95
C ARG A 160 8.39 -8.68 -12.86
N ASP A 161 8.76 -7.48 -13.28
CA ASP A 161 9.23 -6.41 -12.42
C ASP A 161 8.18 -5.97 -11.39
N ILE A 162 6.90 -6.00 -11.76
CA ILE A 162 5.79 -5.69 -10.85
C ILE A 162 5.63 -6.78 -9.78
N LEU A 163 5.64 -8.06 -10.20
CA LEU A 163 5.53 -9.16 -9.24
C LEU A 163 6.72 -9.19 -8.30
N GLU A 164 7.94 -9.11 -8.83
CA GLU A 164 9.17 -9.13 -8.04
C GLU A 164 9.23 -7.93 -7.09
N ASP A 165 8.85 -6.74 -7.54
CA ASP A 165 8.79 -5.55 -6.70
C ASP A 165 7.80 -5.69 -5.54
N LEU A 166 6.57 -6.17 -5.82
CA LEU A 166 5.57 -6.39 -4.77
C LEU A 166 6.07 -7.39 -3.71
N LEU A 167 6.71 -8.49 -4.15
CA LEU A 167 7.18 -9.56 -3.27
C LEU A 167 8.49 -9.24 -2.52
N LYS A 168 9.26 -8.25 -2.99
CA LYS A 168 10.60 -7.93 -2.47
C LYS A 168 10.62 -7.56 -0.98
N TYR A 169 9.59 -6.86 -0.51
CA TYR A 169 9.58 -6.26 0.83
C TYR A 169 8.65 -7.04 1.78
N GLY A 170 8.92 -8.34 1.92
CA GLY A 170 8.24 -9.21 2.90
C GLY A 170 6.78 -9.52 2.60
N ALA A 171 6.32 -9.21 1.39
CA ALA A 171 4.95 -9.45 0.97
C ALA A 171 4.72 -10.94 0.66
N GLU A 172 3.87 -11.57 1.46
CA GLU A 172 3.30 -12.88 1.11
C GLU A 172 1.84 -12.66 0.70
N ILE A 173 1.52 -12.97 -0.56
CA ILE A 173 0.18 -12.78 -1.13
C ILE A 173 -0.37 -14.13 -1.55
N GLY A 174 -1.63 -14.39 -1.20
CA GLY A 174 -2.35 -15.60 -1.61
C GLY A 174 -3.26 -16.13 -0.51
N ARG A 175 -4.33 -16.81 -0.92
CA ARG A 175 -5.49 -17.13 -0.07
C ARG A 175 -5.19 -17.78 1.28
N ARG A 176 -4.18 -18.66 1.37
CA ARG A 176 -3.96 -19.52 2.56
C ARG A 176 -2.85 -19.06 3.50
N ASN A 177 -1.86 -18.33 2.99
CA ASN A 177 -0.62 -18.05 3.72
C ASN A 177 -0.17 -16.58 3.59
N TRP A 178 -1.05 -15.67 3.19
CA TRP A 178 -0.69 -14.25 3.10
C TRP A 178 -0.17 -13.70 4.44
N ARG A 179 0.70 -12.69 4.38
CA ARG A 179 1.23 -12.01 5.57
C ARG A 179 1.38 -10.51 5.35
N PRO A 180 0.96 -9.66 6.30
CA PRO A 180 1.26 -8.23 6.28
C PRO A 180 2.78 -7.99 6.37
N PRO A 181 3.32 -7.00 5.65
CA PRO A 181 4.73 -6.65 5.67
C PRO A 181 5.04 -5.71 6.86
N ILE A 182 4.77 -6.18 8.10
CA ILE A 182 4.73 -5.36 9.32
C ILE A 182 5.99 -4.50 9.53
N GLU A 183 7.17 -5.03 9.20
CA GLU A 183 8.46 -4.34 9.32
C GLU A 183 8.55 -3.05 8.50
N TYR A 184 7.75 -2.95 7.43
CA TYR A 184 7.69 -1.83 6.50
C TYR A 184 6.45 -0.94 6.73
N LEU A 185 5.70 -1.15 7.81
CA LEU A 185 4.50 -0.37 8.13
C LEU A 185 4.72 0.46 9.40
N ASP A 186 4.69 1.79 9.24
CA ASP A 186 4.47 2.70 10.37
C ASP A 186 2.98 2.75 10.76
N GLU A 187 2.59 3.58 11.73
CA GLU A 187 1.19 3.66 12.17
C GLU A 187 0.22 3.98 11.01
N LYS A 188 0.59 4.93 10.14
CA LYS A 188 -0.21 5.30 8.96
C LYS A 188 -0.27 4.15 7.96
N GLY A 189 0.85 3.47 7.72
CA GLY A 189 0.93 2.28 6.89
C GLY A 189 0.06 1.14 7.40
N LYS A 190 0.02 0.90 8.72
CA LYS A 190 -0.87 -0.10 9.34
C LYS A 190 -2.34 0.25 9.11
N CYS A 191 -2.74 1.50 9.34
CA CYS A 191 -4.10 1.95 9.04
C CYS A 191 -4.48 1.72 7.57
N ALA A 192 -3.61 2.11 6.64
CA ALA A 192 -3.85 1.95 5.20
C ALA A 192 -3.90 0.47 4.77
N TRP A 193 -3.01 -0.36 5.30
CA TRP A 193 -3.00 -1.80 5.05
C TRP A 193 -4.28 -2.45 5.55
N LEU A 194 -4.70 -2.16 6.79
CA LEU A 194 -5.95 -2.66 7.37
C LEU A 194 -7.14 -2.18 6.55
N GLN A 195 -7.17 -0.92 6.12
CA GLN A 195 -8.22 -0.39 5.25
C GLN A 195 -8.35 -1.20 3.96
N GLY A 196 -7.23 -1.50 3.28
CA GLY A 196 -7.22 -2.34 2.08
C GLY A 196 -7.71 -3.77 2.33
N TYR A 197 -7.27 -4.38 3.44
CA TYR A 197 -7.70 -5.72 3.82
C TYR A 197 -9.21 -5.80 4.11
N PHE A 198 -9.75 -4.85 4.89
CA PHE A 198 -11.17 -4.78 5.21
C PHE A 198 -12.05 -4.36 4.00
N ASP A 199 -11.51 -3.58 3.06
CA ASP A 199 -12.18 -3.30 1.78
C ASP A 199 -12.30 -4.55 0.92
N GLY A 200 -11.34 -5.47 1.00
CA GLY A 200 -11.45 -6.78 0.36
C GLY A 200 -12.37 -7.72 1.14
N ASP A 201 -11.91 -8.25 2.26
CA ASP A 201 -12.52 -9.38 2.97
C ASP A 201 -13.40 -8.95 4.15
N GLY A 202 -13.36 -7.67 4.48
CA GLY A 202 -14.09 -7.11 5.60
C GLY A 202 -15.55 -6.81 5.27
N GLY A 203 -16.34 -6.64 6.32
CA GLY A 203 -17.72 -6.20 6.25
C GLY A 203 -18.12 -5.47 7.52
N VAL A 204 -19.21 -4.71 7.42
CA VAL A 204 -19.89 -4.13 8.56
C VAL A 204 -21.34 -4.60 8.56
N SER A 205 -21.82 -5.00 9.73
CA SER A 205 -23.21 -5.37 9.99
C SER A 205 -23.70 -4.63 11.24
N SER A 206 -25.01 -4.45 11.33
CA SER A 206 -25.65 -3.93 12.52
C SER A 206 -27.02 -4.55 12.70
N TYR A 207 -27.47 -4.63 13.95
CA TYR A 207 -28.84 -4.96 14.29
C TYR A 207 -29.33 -4.04 15.41
N GLN A 208 -30.64 -3.87 15.50
CA GLN A 208 -31.25 -3.11 16.59
C GLN A 208 -31.78 -4.08 17.64
N LYS A 209 -31.57 -3.75 18.91
CA LYS A 209 -32.19 -4.44 20.05
C LYS A 209 -32.67 -3.40 21.04
N ARG A 210 -33.99 -3.36 21.24
CA ARG A 210 -34.66 -2.26 21.98
C ARG A 210 -34.34 -0.91 21.30
N ARG A 211 -33.82 0.06 22.05
CA ARG A 211 -33.45 1.40 21.56
C ARG A 211 -31.97 1.53 21.20
N HIS A 212 -31.24 0.42 21.08
CA HIS A 212 -29.79 0.45 20.83
C HIS A 212 -29.41 -0.30 19.56
N THR A 213 -28.53 0.33 18.78
CA THR A 213 -27.86 -0.20 17.61
C THR A 213 -26.58 -0.92 18.03
N TYR A 214 -26.49 -2.20 17.71
CA TYR A 214 -25.30 -3.01 17.87
C TYR A 214 -24.65 -3.17 16.51
N ALA A 215 -23.34 -2.94 16.45
CA ALA A 215 -22.58 -3.02 15.22
C ALA A 215 -21.44 -4.03 15.36
N THR A 216 -21.07 -4.64 14.24
CA THR A 216 -19.94 -5.55 14.13
C THR A 216 -19.21 -5.27 12.83
N ILE A 217 -17.94 -4.92 12.95
CA ILE A 217 -17.00 -4.95 11.83
C ILE A 217 -16.31 -6.32 11.89
N TYR A 218 -16.27 -7.02 10.76
CA TYR A 218 -15.73 -8.37 10.72
C TYR A 218 -14.90 -8.60 9.46
N ALA A 219 -14.01 -9.59 9.51
CA ALA A 219 -13.32 -10.15 8.34
C ALA A 219 -13.20 -11.67 8.52
N LYS A 220 -13.29 -12.42 7.41
CA LYS A 220 -13.21 -13.89 7.42
C LYS A 220 -12.01 -14.35 6.62
N SER A 221 -11.33 -15.39 7.11
CA SER A 221 -10.25 -16.02 6.36
C SER A 221 -9.99 -17.45 6.81
N VAL A 222 -9.48 -18.27 5.89
CA VAL A 222 -8.88 -19.57 6.22
C VAL A 222 -7.48 -19.42 6.84
N ASN A 223 -6.84 -18.27 6.63
CA ASN A 223 -5.50 -17.97 7.14
C ASN A 223 -5.57 -17.44 8.58
N VAL A 224 -5.61 -18.35 9.56
CA VAL A 224 -5.68 -18.00 10.99
C VAL A 224 -4.49 -17.16 11.44
N LYS A 225 -3.28 -17.47 10.95
CA LYS A 225 -2.05 -16.73 11.30
C LYS A 225 -2.11 -15.29 10.80
N GLY A 226 -2.57 -15.11 9.56
CA GLY A 226 -2.82 -13.78 9.00
C GLY A 226 -3.83 -13.00 9.84
N LEU A 227 -4.96 -13.60 10.24
CA LEU A 227 -5.95 -12.94 11.09
C LEU A 227 -5.44 -12.59 12.49
N MET A 228 -4.54 -13.40 13.06
CA MET A 228 -3.86 -13.05 14.31
C MET A 228 -3.00 -11.80 14.14
N MET A 229 -2.22 -11.71 13.05
CA MET A 229 -1.44 -10.50 12.74
C MET A 229 -2.34 -9.27 12.51
N VAL A 230 -3.50 -9.44 11.87
CA VAL A 230 -4.50 -8.36 11.72
C VAL A 230 -5.03 -7.91 13.07
N ARG A 231 -5.35 -8.85 13.97
CA ARG A 231 -5.78 -8.54 15.34
C ARG A 231 -4.70 -7.75 16.09
N ASP A 232 -3.45 -8.18 16.00
CA ASP A 232 -2.34 -7.56 16.73
C ASP A 232 -2.10 -6.12 16.21
N MET A 233 -2.15 -5.89 14.89
CA MET A 233 -2.12 -4.54 14.32
C MET A 233 -3.31 -3.66 14.76
N LEU A 234 -4.52 -4.23 14.89
CA LEU A 234 -5.67 -3.49 15.43
C LEU A 234 -5.45 -3.11 16.90
N GLU A 235 -4.91 -4.03 17.71
CA GLU A 235 -4.64 -3.78 19.13
C GLU A 235 -3.59 -2.68 19.32
N GLU A 236 -2.52 -2.67 18.51
CA GLU A 236 -1.52 -1.59 18.49
C GLU A 236 -2.13 -0.21 18.18
N LEU A 237 -3.21 -0.17 17.38
CA LEU A 237 -3.97 1.05 17.09
C LEU A 237 -5.01 1.39 18.17
N GLY A 238 -5.11 0.55 19.21
CA GLY A 238 -6.05 0.68 20.32
C GLY A 238 -7.46 0.17 20.01
N ILE A 239 -7.60 -0.72 19.02
CA ILE A 239 -8.87 -1.30 18.54
C ILE A 239 -8.92 -2.78 18.94
N LYS A 240 -9.80 -3.10 19.89
CA LYS A 240 -9.94 -4.48 20.39
C LYS A 240 -10.72 -5.33 19.41
N ALA A 241 -10.12 -6.44 18.98
CA ALA A 241 -10.76 -7.44 18.13
C ALA A 241 -10.69 -8.83 18.74
N LYS A 242 -11.71 -9.66 18.48
CA LYS A 242 -11.77 -11.06 18.92
C LYS A 242 -11.81 -11.98 17.71
N LEU A 243 -11.06 -13.07 17.77
CA LEU A 243 -11.05 -14.12 16.76
C LEU A 243 -12.02 -15.23 17.18
N TYR A 244 -12.87 -15.67 16.26
CA TYR A 244 -13.84 -16.74 16.44
C TYR A 244 -13.58 -17.85 15.42
N GLY A 245 -13.82 -19.09 15.81
CA GLY A 245 -13.73 -20.25 14.94
C GLY A 245 -12.95 -21.41 15.57
N PRO A 246 -12.70 -22.46 14.79
CA PRO A 246 -13.08 -22.59 13.38
C PRO A 246 -14.61 -22.64 13.21
N LEU A 247 -15.13 -21.89 12.24
CA LEU A 247 -16.51 -21.91 11.79
C LEU A 247 -16.59 -22.77 10.54
N ARG A 248 -17.57 -23.68 10.48
CA ARG A 248 -17.86 -24.40 9.25
C ARG A 248 -18.46 -23.44 8.25
N SER A 249 -17.76 -23.25 7.15
CA SER A 249 -18.21 -22.48 6.01
C SER A 249 -18.47 -23.47 4.88
N ARG A 250 -19.68 -23.47 4.33
CA ARG A 250 -19.98 -24.28 3.14
C ARG A 250 -19.51 -23.50 1.93
N GLY A 251 -18.25 -23.74 1.55
CA GLY A 251 -17.62 -23.12 0.41
C GLY A 251 -17.81 -23.93 -0.87
N GLU A 252 -17.31 -23.35 -1.96
CA GLU A 252 -17.34 -23.91 -3.32
C GLU A 252 -16.60 -25.26 -3.44
N PHE A 253 -15.59 -25.51 -2.60
CA PHE A 253 -14.75 -26.72 -2.62
C PHE A 253 -15.13 -27.72 -1.51
N GLY A 254 -16.34 -27.60 -0.96
CA GLY A 254 -16.80 -28.38 0.19
C GLY A 254 -16.79 -27.58 1.50
N GLU A 255 -16.91 -28.30 2.62
CA GLU A 255 -16.78 -27.67 3.93
C GLU A 255 -15.34 -27.16 4.12
N SER A 256 -15.20 -25.85 4.29
CA SER A 256 -13.96 -25.23 4.76
C SER A 256 -14.12 -24.79 6.21
N LEU A 257 -13.00 -24.85 6.94
CA LEU A 257 -12.90 -24.23 8.25
C LEU A 257 -12.38 -22.80 8.05
N GLU A 258 -13.17 -21.83 8.46
CA GLU A 258 -12.82 -20.41 8.40
C GLU A 258 -12.81 -19.81 9.81
N TYR A 259 -12.02 -18.77 9.98
CA TYR A 259 -11.99 -17.98 11.20
C TYR A 259 -12.56 -16.60 10.90
N GLU A 260 -13.23 -16.03 11.90
CA GLU A 260 -13.85 -14.71 11.79
C GLU A 260 -13.27 -13.79 12.86
N LEU A 261 -12.65 -12.71 12.43
CA LEU A 261 -12.21 -11.62 13.29
C LEU A 261 -13.36 -10.63 13.44
N ARG A 262 -13.71 -10.23 14.67
CA ARG A 262 -14.79 -9.26 14.95
C ARG A 262 -14.34 -8.13 15.86
N ILE A 263 -14.79 -6.91 15.53
CA ILE A 263 -14.74 -5.71 16.37
C ILE A 263 -16.19 -5.39 16.77
N ASN A 264 -16.50 -5.55 18.06
CA ASN A 264 -17.87 -5.44 18.59
C ASN A 264 -18.06 -4.30 19.59
N SER A 265 -17.00 -3.87 20.29
CA SER A 265 -17.13 -2.81 21.30
C SER A 265 -17.32 -1.47 20.60
N ILE A 266 -18.25 -0.65 21.09
CA ILE A 266 -18.56 0.67 20.53
C ILE A 266 -17.28 1.50 20.38
N ASP A 267 -16.44 1.58 21.40
CA ASP A 267 -15.23 2.43 21.36
C ASP A 267 -14.23 1.96 20.27
N SER A 268 -14.04 0.65 20.11
CA SER A 268 -13.19 0.11 19.03
C SER A 268 -13.80 0.33 17.64
N ILE A 269 -15.13 0.29 17.51
CA ILE A 269 -15.82 0.60 16.25
C ILE A 269 -15.66 2.08 15.90
N MET A 270 -15.79 2.97 16.88
CA MET A 270 -15.53 4.41 16.71
C MET A 270 -14.08 4.67 16.29
N LYS A 271 -13.12 4.06 16.97
CA LYS A 271 -11.69 4.16 16.61
C LYS A 271 -11.40 3.58 15.23
N PHE A 272 -12.03 2.46 14.86
CA PHE A 272 -11.91 1.93 13.51
C PHE A 272 -12.43 2.93 12.49
N TYR A 273 -13.61 3.52 12.70
CA TYR A 273 -14.19 4.52 11.81
C TYR A 273 -13.27 5.75 11.65
N GLU A 274 -12.66 6.22 12.74
CA GLU A 274 -11.82 7.42 12.77
C GLU A 274 -10.42 7.19 12.19
N LYS A 275 -9.78 6.05 12.50
CA LYS A 275 -8.38 5.78 12.12
C LYS A 275 -8.21 5.01 10.81
N ILE A 276 -9.13 4.08 10.53
CA ILE A 276 -8.99 3.10 9.42
C ILE A 276 -10.08 3.34 8.37
N GLY A 277 -11.34 3.25 8.78
CA GLY A 277 -12.50 3.37 7.91
C GLY A 277 -12.52 2.35 6.76
N PHE A 278 -13.25 2.68 5.71
CA PHE A 278 -13.27 1.95 4.45
C PHE A 278 -12.95 2.93 3.33
N ARG A 279 -12.21 2.49 2.30
CA ARG A 279 -12.05 3.26 1.07
C ARG A 279 -13.13 2.89 0.05
N SER A 280 -13.70 1.69 0.16
CA SER A 280 -14.92 1.27 -0.55
C SER A 280 -16.09 2.23 -0.24
N PRO A 281 -16.61 2.98 -1.23
CA PRO A 281 -17.70 3.94 -1.01
C PRO A 281 -18.95 3.34 -0.36
N SER A 282 -19.35 2.14 -0.78
CA SER A 282 -20.52 1.44 -0.25
C SER A 282 -20.33 1.02 1.22
N LYS A 283 -19.17 0.45 1.57
CA LYS A 283 -18.86 0.07 2.96
C LYS A 283 -18.68 1.30 3.85
N ALA A 284 -18.02 2.35 3.36
CA ALA A 284 -17.83 3.60 4.07
C ALA A 284 -19.16 4.28 4.41
N ARG A 285 -20.08 4.35 3.45
CA ARG A 285 -21.44 4.86 3.67
C ARG A 285 -22.18 4.04 4.73
N LYS A 286 -22.17 2.72 4.58
CA LYS A 286 -22.84 1.82 5.53
C LYS A 286 -22.31 1.97 6.96
N LEU A 287 -20.98 2.08 7.12
CA LEU A 287 -20.37 2.31 8.43
C LEU A 287 -20.77 3.67 8.99
N ARG A 288 -20.75 4.73 8.19
CA ARG A 288 -21.18 6.08 8.60
C ARG A 288 -22.61 6.09 9.12
N ASP A 289 -23.55 5.50 8.38
CA ASP A 289 -24.97 5.44 8.76
C ASP A 289 -25.16 4.73 10.12
N ILE A 290 -24.37 3.67 10.36
CA ILE A 290 -24.35 2.95 11.63
C ILE A 290 -23.83 3.85 12.76
N ILE A 291 -22.71 4.54 12.55
CA ILE A 291 -22.10 5.44 13.53
C ILE A 291 -23.05 6.59 13.90
N GLU A 292 -23.73 7.18 12.91
CA GLU A 292 -24.69 8.27 13.13
C GLU A 292 -25.90 7.83 13.97
N ARG A 293 -26.39 6.60 13.79
CA ARG A 293 -27.44 6.03 14.66
C ARG A 293 -26.94 5.82 16.09
N MET A 294 -25.77 5.21 16.23
CA MET A 294 -25.15 4.97 17.55
C MET A 294 -24.87 6.26 18.31
N ARG A 295 -24.46 7.34 17.62
CA ARG A 295 -24.26 8.66 18.22
C ARG A 295 -25.57 9.25 18.74
N ARG A 296 -26.65 9.24 17.93
CA ARG A 296 -27.97 9.74 18.34
C ARG A 296 -28.49 9.05 19.61
N GLU A 297 -28.41 7.72 19.64
CA GLU A 297 -28.85 6.91 20.78
C GLU A 297 -28.05 7.16 22.08
N ARG A 298 -26.82 7.71 21.97
CA ARG A 298 -26.00 8.10 23.14
C ARG A 298 -26.34 9.49 23.67
N PHE A 299 -26.81 10.41 22.82
CA PHE A 299 -27.18 11.77 23.24
C PHE A 299 -28.61 11.85 23.82
N GLU A 300 -29.45 10.85 23.54
CA GLU A 300 -30.82 10.75 24.08
C GLU A 300 -30.89 10.04 25.46
N GLN A 301 -29.75 9.72 26.08
CA GLN A 301 -29.62 9.13 27.43
C GLN A 301 -29.22 10.18 28.45
#